data_AF-A0A6N7YW30-F1
#
_entry.id   AF-A0A6N7YW30-F1
#
_cell.length_a   1.000
_cell.length_b   1.000
_cell.length_c   1.000
_cell.angle_alpha   90.00
_cell.angle_beta   90.00
_cell.angle_gamma   90.00
#
_symmetry.space_group_name_H-M   'P 1'
#
loop_
_entity.id
_entity.type
_entity.pdbx_description
1 polymer ?
#
loop_
_entity_poly.entity_id
_entity_poly.type
_entity_poly.pdbx_seq_one_letter_code
_entity_poly.pdbx_strand_id
1 'polypeptide(L)'
;MSHERPADTRDAGHRPPTTTITMSTHAHLIHYDADRRRLWIAGQRCHHGATGALLTAAATVGLLAARLRPTGLLALAATGCVLMADDWHDRPIWFERGWQNQP
;
A
#
# COMPACT_ATOMS: atom_id res chain seq x y z
N MET A 1 51.63 -47.60 -17.96
CA MET A 1 51.66 -46.78 -19.18
C MET A 1 50.25 -46.46 -19.55
N SER A 2 49.94 -45.17 -19.44
CA SER A 2 48.64 -44.53 -19.55
C SER A 2 48.08 -44.60 -20.98
N HIS A 3 46.76 -44.76 -21.13
CA HIS A 3 46.00 -43.92 -22.05
C HIS A 3 44.50 -43.95 -21.72
N GLU A 4 44.05 -42.89 -21.05
CA GLU A 4 42.65 -42.54 -20.87
C GLU A 4 42.06 -41.97 -22.18
N ARG A 5 40.80 -42.30 -22.45
CA ARG A 5 39.82 -41.48 -23.18
C ARG A 5 38.66 -41.25 -22.20
N PRO A 6 37.99 -40.07 -22.15
CA PRO A 6 37.46 -39.36 -23.32
C PRO A 6 37.56 -37.82 -23.27
N ALA A 7 37.63 -37.15 -24.43
CA ALA A 7 37.41 -35.71 -24.52
C ALA A 7 35.91 -35.46 -24.72
N ASP A 8 35.30 -35.02 -23.63
CA ASP A 8 33.90 -34.69 -23.45
C ASP A 8 33.49 -33.42 -24.23
N THR A 9 32.20 -33.42 -24.47
CA THR A 9 31.29 -32.59 -25.24
C THR A 9 31.57 -31.08 -25.25
N ARG A 10 31.42 -30.51 -26.46
CA ARG A 10 31.29 -29.06 -26.70
C ARG A 10 30.08 -28.56 -25.91
N ASP A 11 30.31 -27.90 -24.78
CA ASP A 11 29.25 -27.22 -24.04
C ASP A 11 28.87 -25.93 -24.76
N ALA A 12 27.57 -25.82 -24.95
CA ALA A 12 26.90 -24.85 -25.81
C ALA A 12 26.73 -23.54 -25.06
N GLY A 13 27.06 -22.44 -25.75
CA GLY A 13 26.37 -21.16 -25.60
C GLY A 13 26.21 -20.64 -24.18
N HIS A 14 27.26 -20.00 -23.67
CA HIS A 14 27.15 -19.04 -22.56
C HIS A 14 26.34 -17.82 -23.03
N ARG A 15 25.00 -17.95 -23.06
CA ARG A 15 24.11 -16.79 -23.09
C ARG A 15 24.20 -16.13 -21.72
N PRO A 16 24.50 -14.82 -21.63
CA PRO A 16 24.27 -14.11 -20.38
C PRO A 16 22.78 -14.28 -20.02
N PRO A 17 22.42 -14.51 -18.75
CA PRO A 17 21.03 -14.45 -18.35
C PRO A 17 20.52 -13.06 -18.71
N THR A 18 19.66 -12.99 -19.72
CA THR A 18 18.84 -11.81 -19.96
C THR A 18 17.87 -11.81 -18.79
N THR A 19 18.28 -11.18 -17.69
CA THR A 19 17.38 -10.82 -16.60
C THR A 19 16.42 -9.80 -17.20
N THR A 20 15.36 -10.32 -17.83
CA THR A 20 14.19 -9.53 -18.17
C THR A 20 13.58 -9.14 -16.84
N ILE A 21 14.05 -8.02 -16.29
CA ILE A 21 13.36 -7.31 -15.23
C ILE A 21 12.08 -6.81 -15.88
N THR A 22 11.03 -7.63 -15.82
CA THR A 22 9.67 -7.20 -16.14
C THR A 22 9.28 -6.20 -15.05
N MET A 23 9.70 -4.94 -15.23
CA MET A 23 9.13 -3.80 -14.52
C MET A 23 7.65 -3.76 -14.89
N SER A 24 6.80 -4.38 -14.07
CA SER A 24 5.36 -4.22 -14.17
C SER A 24 5.03 -2.82 -13.69
N THR A 25 5.14 -1.84 -14.60
CA THR A 25 4.84 -0.43 -14.36
C THR A 25 3.32 -0.17 -14.39
N HIS A 26 2.51 -1.12 -13.94
CA HIS A 26 1.09 -0.89 -13.72
C HIS A 26 0.92 -0.42 -12.29
N ALA A 27 1.03 0.89 -12.09
CA ALA A 27 0.61 1.56 -10.88
C ALA A 27 -0.91 1.35 -10.72
N HIS A 28 -1.30 0.24 -10.09
CA HIS A 28 -2.69 -0.11 -9.86
C HIS A 28 -3.24 0.84 -8.79
N LEU A 29 -3.95 1.87 -9.23
CA LEU A 29 -4.52 2.90 -8.36
C LEU A 29 -5.49 2.33 -7.34
N ILE A 30 -6.18 1.24 -7.66
CA ILE A 30 -7.09 0.54 -6.76
C ILE A 30 -6.74 -0.94 -6.83
N HIS A 31 -6.40 -1.55 -5.71
CA HIS A 31 -6.14 -2.99 -5.61
C HIS A 31 -7.02 -3.56 -4.50
N TYR A 32 -7.73 -4.65 -4.79
CA TYR A 32 -8.57 -5.33 -3.81
C TYR A 32 -7.98 -6.72 -3.55
N ASP A 33 -7.59 -6.97 -2.31
CA ASP A 33 -7.15 -8.26 -1.80
C ASP A 33 -8.38 -8.97 -1.22
N ALA A 34 -8.91 -9.95 -1.96
CA ALA A 34 -10.10 -10.69 -1.59
C ALA A 34 -9.87 -11.65 -0.41
N ASP A 35 -8.67 -12.23 -0.30
CA ASP A 35 -8.31 -13.18 0.75
C ASP A 35 -8.32 -12.50 2.12
N ARG A 36 -7.83 -11.26 2.18
CA ARG A 36 -7.81 -10.47 3.42
C ARG A 36 -8.95 -9.45 3.50
N ARG A 37 -9.81 -9.37 2.48
CA ARG A 37 -10.87 -8.36 2.32
C ARG A 37 -10.34 -6.91 2.47
N ARG A 38 -9.19 -6.61 1.89
CA ARG A 38 -8.51 -5.30 2.03
C ARG A 38 -8.56 -4.53 0.72
N LEU A 39 -9.01 -3.28 0.79
CA LEU A 39 -8.94 -2.34 -0.32
C LEU A 39 -7.69 -1.46 -0.17
N TRP A 40 -6.96 -1.31 -1.26
CA TRP A 40 -5.78 -0.49 -1.37
C TRP A 40 -6.03 0.60 -2.41
N ILE A 41 -5.70 1.84 -2.07
CA ILE A 41 -5.78 2.99 -2.98
C ILE A 41 -4.39 3.60 -3.08
N ALA A 42 -3.84 3.65 -4.28
CA ALA A 42 -2.47 4.10 -4.58
C ALA A 42 -1.41 3.43 -3.68
N GLY A 43 -1.58 2.13 -3.39
CA GLY A 43 -0.68 1.37 -2.52
C GLY A 43 -0.79 1.66 -1.02
N GLN A 44 -1.79 2.43 -0.57
CA GLN A 44 -2.14 2.63 0.85
C GLN A 44 -3.38 1.81 1.21
N ARG A 45 -3.43 1.22 2.41
CA ARG A 45 -4.65 0.53 2.88
C ARG A 45 -5.74 1.55 3.18
N CYS A 46 -6.95 1.31 2.67
CA CYS A 46 -8.12 2.05 3.08
C CYS A 46 -8.57 1.54 4.45
N HIS A 47 -8.12 2.22 5.52
CA HIS A 47 -8.58 2.00 6.89
C HIS A 47 -9.66 3.02 7.26
N HIS A 48 -10.69 2.56 7.95
CA HIS A 48 -11.76 3.44 8.45
C HIS A 48 -11.19 4.43 9.46
N GLY A 49 -10.23 4.02 10.29
CA GLY A 49 -9.59 4.89 11.26
C GLY A 49 -8.72 5.98 10.64
N ALA A 50 -7.96 5.65 9.58
CA ALA A 50 -7.17 6.63 8.83
C ALA A 50 -8.07 7.67 8.14
N THR A 51 -9.19 7.22 7.57
CA THR A 51 -10.20 8.10 6.98
C THR A 51 -10.82 8.99 8.06
N GLY A 52 -11.16 8.42 9.22
CA GLY A 52 -11.68 9.15 10.37
C GLY A 52 -10.73 10.25 10.85
N ALA A 53 -9.44 9.93 10.99
CA ALA A 53 -8.40 10.89 11.38
C ALA A 53 -8.26 12.05 10.38
N LEU A 54 -8.29 11.76 9.07
CA LEU A 54 -8.25 12.79 8.02
C LEU A 54 -9.47 13.69 8.05
N LEU A 55 -10.68 13.12 8.20
CA LEU A 55 -11.92 13.88 8.29
C LEU A 55 -11.94 14.80 9.52
N THR A 56 -11.54 14.28 10.68
CA THR A 56 -11.44 15.07 11.91
C THR A 56 -10.42 16.19 11.78
N ALA A 57 -9.24 15.92 11.21
CA ALA A 57 -8.21 16.93 10.99
C ALA A 57 -8.69 18.03 10.03
N ALA A 58 -9.25 17.65 8.88
CA ALA A 58 -9.77 18.60 7.89
C ALA A 58 -10.92 19.46 8.46
N ALA A 59 -11.83 18.84 9.20
CA ALA A 59 -12.93 19.53 9.86
C ALA A 59 -12.42 20.55 10.89
N THR A 60 -11.44 20.16 11.72
CA THR A 60 -10.82 21.01 12.75
C THR A 60 -10.10 22.20 12.12
N VAL A 61 -9.31 21.97 11.06
CA VAL A 61 -8.65 23.04 10.30
C VAL A 61 -9.68 23.99 9.67
N GLY A 62 -10.75 23.45 9.08
CA GLY A 62 -11.84 24.24 8.53
C GLY A 62 -12.54 25.11 9.58
N LEU A 63 -12.71 24.57 10.80
CA LEU A 63 -13.34 25.26 11.93
C LEU A 63 -12.45 26.40 12.44
N LEU A 64 -11.15 26.12 12.63
CA LEU A 64 -10.14 27.10 13.06
C LEU A 64 -9.95 28.22 12.04
N ALA A 65 -10.01 27.91 10.74
CA ALA A 65 -9.90 28.91 9.69
C ALA A 65 -11.18 29.77 9.54
N ALA A 66 -12.29 29.43 10.21
CA ALA A 66 -13.61 30.06 10.10
C ALA A 66 -14.10 30.22 8.65
N ARG A 67 -13.61 29.38 7.73
CA ARG A 67 -13.88 29.51 6.28
C ARG A 67 -15.15 28.78 5.82
N LEU A 68 -15.75 27.94 6.66
CA LEU A 68 -16.85 27.04 6.30
C LEU A 68 -17.93 27.01 7.40
N ARG A 69 -19.11 26.49 7.06
CA ARG A 69 -20.26 26.43 7.97
C ARG A 69 -19.95 25.55 9.21
N PRO A 70 -20.07 26.08 10.44
CA PRO A 70 -19.62 25.40 11.65
C PRO A 70 -20.41 24.12 11.93
N THR A 71 -21.71 24.10 11.65
CA THR A 71 -22.58 22.93 11.88
C THR A 71 -22.16 21.73 11.04
N GLY A 72 -21.84 21.94 9.76
CA GLY A 72 -21.38 20.86 8.87
C GLY A 72 -20.01 20.32 9.27
N LEU A 73 -19.10 21.21 9.70
CA LEU A 73 -17.78 20.82 10.17
C LEU A 73 -17.83 20.06 11.49
N LEU A 74 -18.71 20.44 12.42
CA LEU A 74 -18.91 19.70 13.67
C LEU A 74 -19.43 18.28 13.41
N ALA A 75 -20.40 18.14 12.51
CA ALA A 75 -20.90 16.83 12.10
C ALA A 75 -19.80 15.98 11.42
N LEU A 76 -18.96 16.61 10.59
CA LEU A 76 -17.83 15.96 9.93
C LEU A 76 -16.77 15.51 10.94
N ALA A 77 -16.42 16.35 11.90
CA ALA A 77 -15.48 16.04 12.97
C ALA A 77 -16.01 14.90 13.85
N ALA A 78 -17.29 14.93 14.23
CA ALA A 78 -17.90 13.86 15.02
C ALA A 78 -17.89 12.52 14.27
N THR A 79 -18.25 12.53 12.99
CA THR A 79 -18.21 11.33 12.13
C THR A 79 -16.77 10.80 12.00
N GLY A 80 -15.80 11.69 11.80
CA GLY A 80 -14.39 11.32 11.75
C GLY A 80 -13.91 10.68 13.06
N CYS A 81 -14.28 11.26 14.20
CA CYS A 81 -13.97 10.70 15.52
C CYS A 81 -14.58 9.31 15.73
N VAL A 82 -15.83 9.08 15.29
CA VAL A 82 -16.47 7.76 15.41
C VAL A 82 -15.73 6.71 14.57
N LEU A 83 -15.42 7.02 13.31
CA LEU A 83 -14.64 6.12 12.44
C LEU A 83 -13.23 5.83 12.99
N MET A 84 -12.61 6.86 13.57
CA MET A 84 -11.30 6.77 14.21
C MET A 84 -11.34 5.93 15.50
N ALA A 85 -12.43 6.02 16.27
CA ALA A 85 -12.63 5.25 17.48
C ALA A 85 -12.95 3.77 17.19
N ASP A 86 -13.77 3.50 16.18
CA ASP A 86 -14.15 2.14 15.76
C ASP A 86 -12.92 1.29 15.39
N ASP A 87 -11.99 1.90 14.68
CA ASP A 87 -10.78 1.24 14.16
C ASP A 87 -9.54 1.52 15.03
N TRP A 88 -9.70 2.03 16.25
CA TRP A 88 -8.60 2.51 17.12
C TRP A 88 -7.58 1.43 17.49
N HIS A 89 -8.03 0.17 17.52
CA HIS A 89 -7.16 -0.98 17.75
C HIS A 89 -6.06 -1.09 16.67
N ASP A 90 -6.39 -0.74 15.43
CA ASP A 90 -5.50 -0.85 14.27
C ASP A 90 -4.71 0.45 14.02
N ARG A 91 -4.68 1.37 14.99
CA ARG A 91 -3.95 2.64 14.86
C ARG A 91 -2.48 2.55 14.42
N PRO A 92 -1.69 1.52 14.79
CA PRO A 92 -0.29 1.43 14.36
C PRO A 92 -0.15 1.27 12.84
N ILE A 93 -1.18 0.73 12.19
CA ILE A 93 -1.17 0.37 10.77
C ILE A 93 -1.98 1.32 9.89
N TRP A 94 -2.67 2.32 10.47
CA TRP A 94 -3.51 3.28 9.73
C TRP A 94 -2.78 4.00 8.59
N PHE A 95 -1.47 4.22 8.75
CA PHE A 95 -0.63 4.91 7.77
C PHE A 95 0.54 4.04 7.28
N GLU A 96 0.47 2.72 7.47
CA GLU A 96 1.47 1.83 6.90
C GLU A 96 1.42 1.86 5.38
N ARG A 97 2.58 2.07 4.77
CA ARG A 97 2.70 1.99 3.32
C ARG A 97 2.53 0.54 2.91
N GLY A 98 1.57 0.32 2.02
CA GLY A 98 1.13 -1.02 1.71
C GLY A 98 2.13 -1.85 0.94
N TRP A 99 2.24 -1.56 -0.34
CA TRP A 99 3.08 -2.34 -1.25
C TRP A 99 4.57 -2.22 -0.96
N GLN A 100 5.00 -1.21 -0.20
CA GLN A 100 6.41 -0.96 0.07
C GLN A 100 6.99 -1.84 1.19
N ASN A 101 6.14 -2.53 1.96
CA ASN A 101 6.57 -3.34 3.10
C ASN A 101 6.22 -4.84 2.94
N GLN A 102 5.88 -5.29 1.73
CA GLN A 102 5.61 -6.70 1.45
C GLN A 102 6.85 -7.34 0.79
N PRO A 103 7.43 -8.42 1.36
CA PRO A 103 8.59 -9.11 0.79
C PRO A 103 8.26 -9.82 -0.52
#